data_AF-A0A191HSP2-F1
#
_entry.id   AF-A0A191HSP2-F1
#
_cell.length_a   1.000
_cell.length_b   1.000
_cell.length_c   1.000
_cell.angle_alpha   90.00
_cell.angle_beta   90.00
_cell.angle_gamma   90.00
#
_symmetry.space_group_name_H-M   'P 1'
#
loop_
_entity.id
_entity.type
_entity.pdbx_description
1 polymer ?
#
loop_
_entity_poly.entity_id
_entity_poly.type
_entity_poly.pdbx_seq_one_letter_code
_entity_poly.pdbx_strand_id
1 'polypeptide(L)'
;MKYGRGSVLSAGRVQTPTLKLIYDRTKENLAHKKSIHYVIKAQIEDSDILLTLDNKKFRKKEEAEKLIENFPDKLPIEMNRRKKIKVPPPLPNLLDIQKNANNKWGYKAEETLNTVQSLYEKYKAVSYPRTDCNFVTANTALKLDKKLSKFEKF
;
A
#
# COMPACT_ATOMS: atom_id res chain seq x y z
N MET A 1 -38.03 9.55 9.58
CA MET A 1 -38.95 8.52 9.00
C MET A 1 -38.48 7.15 9.47
N LYS A 2 -39.28 6.43 10.26
CA LYS A 2 -39.04 5.04 10.65
C LYS A 2 -39.73 4.14 9.62
N TYR A 3 -38.99 3.24 8.97
CA TYR A 3 -39.57 2.22 8.09
C TYR A 3 -39.12 0.82 8.53
N GLY A 4 -40.07 -0.13 8.46
CA GLY A 4 -39.99 -1.59 8.62
C GLY A 4 -38.77 -2.19 9.35
N ARG A 5 -39.00 -2.69 10.57
CA ARG A 5 -38.03 -3.30 11.54
C ARG A 5 -37.41 -2.37 12.58
N GLY A 6 -38.01 -1.22 12.88
CA GLY A 6 -37.66 -0.39 14.05
C GLY A 6 -36.27 0.25 14.03
N SER A 7 -35.51 0.12 12.94
CA SER A 7 -34.18 0.73 12.79
C SER A 7 -34.27 2.03 11.98
N VAL A 8 -33.45 3.01 12.38
CA VAL A 8 -33.34 4.30 11.69
C VAL A 8 -32.36 4.14 10.53
N LEU A 9 -32.81 4.40 9.31
CA LEU A 9 -31.92 4.51 8.15
C LEU A 9 -31.28 5.90 8.16
N SER A 10 -30.07 5.98 8.72
CA SER A 10 -29.27 7.20 8.66
C SER A 10 -28.69 7.37 7.26
N ALA A 11 -28.91 8.52 6.66
CA ALA A 11 -28.35 8.91 5.38
C ALA A 11 -27.67 10.27 5.51
N GLY A 12 -26.48 10.42 4.93
CA GLY A 12 -25.69 11.63 5.07
C GLY A 12 -24.56 11.72 4.06
N ARG A 13 -24.08 12.94 3.82
CA ARG A 13 -23.05 13.24 2.81
C ARG A 13 -21.72 12.49 3.01
N VAL A 14 -21.45 12.01 4.22
CA VAL A 14 -20.23 11.24 4.55
C VAL A 14 -20.55 9.75 4.76
N GLN A 15 -21.60 9.45 5.53
CA GLN A 15 -21.99 8.07 5.84
C GLN A 15 -22.41 7.28 4.59
N THR A 16 -23.22 7.88 3.72
CA THR A 16 -23.75 7.20 2.53
C THR A 16 -22.66 6.90 1.50
N PRO A 17 -21.75 7.83 1.13
CA PRO A 17 -20.64 7.49 0.25
C PRO A 17 -19.67 6.46 0.82
N THR A 18 -19.40 6.51 2.13
CA THR A 18 -18.53 5.51 2.79
C THR A 18 -19.14 4.11 2.70
N LEU A 19 -20.45 4.00 2.98
CA LEU A 19 -21.18 2.73 2.84
C LEU A 19 -21.18 2.23 1.39
N LYS A 20 -21.32 3.15 0.43
CA LYS A 20 -21.30 2.85 -1.00
C LYS A 20 -19.96 2.25 -1.44
N LEU A 21 -18.82 2.78 -0.96
CA LEU A 21 -17.49 2.22 -1.25
C LEU A 21 -17.37 0.76 -0.79
N ILE A 22 -17.87 0.45 0.41
CA ILE A 22 -17.87 -0.92 0.94
C ILE A 22 -18.77 -1.82 0.10
N TYR A 23 -19.96 -1.33 -0.24
CA TYR A 23 -20.92 -2.06 -1.07
C TYR A 23 -20.35 -2.39 -2.45
N ASP A 24 -19.75 -1.42 -3.14
CA ASP A 24 -19.19 -1.62 -4.47
C ASP A 24 -18.03 -2.61 -4.46
N ARG A 25 -17.12 -2.49 -3.48
CA ARG A 25 -16.02 -3.45 -3.31
C ARG A 25 -16.53 -4.87 -3.02
N THR A 26 -17.60 -4.98 -2.24
CA THR A 26 -18.24 -6.27 -1.92
C THR A 26 -18.89 -6.86 -3.17
N LYS A 27 -19.60 -6.05 -3.95
CA LYS A 27 -20.23 -6.45 -5.21
C LYS A 27 -19.18 -6.95 -6.22
N GLU A 28 -18.07 -6.24 -6.36
CA GLU A 28 -16.94 -6.66 -7.20
C GLU A 28 -16.37 -8.01 -6.76
N ASN A 29 -16.16 -8.19 -5.45
CA ASN A 29 -15.65 -9.45 -4.92
C ASN A 29 -16.61 -10.62 -5.14
N LEU A 30 -17.92 -10.41 -5.00
CA LEU A 30 -18.95 -11.43 -5.27
C LEU A 30 -19.06 -11.75 -6.76
N ALA A 31 -18.88 -10.76 -7.63
CA ALA A 31 -18.88 -10.94 -9.08
C ALA A 31 -17.57 -11.56 -9.61
N HIS A 32 -16.50 -11.53 -8.83
CA HIS A 32 -15.20 -12.03 -9.23
C HIS A 32 -15.20 -13.56 -9.37
N LYS A 33 -15.03 -14.04 -10.61
CA LYS A 33 -14.84 -15.47 -10.91
C LYS A 33 -13.35 -15.78 -11.00
N LYS A 34 -12.88 -16.69 -10.14
CA LYS A 34 -11.50 -17.19 -10.17
C LYS A 34 -11.20 -17.79 -11.55
N SER A 35 -10.10 -17.39 -12.16
CA SER A 35 -9.61 -17.97 -13.41
C SER A 35 -8.21 -18.52 -13.22
N ILE A 36 -8.01 -19.77 -13.65
CA ILE A 36 -6.70 -20.41 -13.65
C ILE A 36 -5.88 -19.77 -14.76
N HIS A 37 -4.65 -19.38 -14.44
CA HIS A 37 -3.69 -18.93 -15.41
C HIS A 37 -2.33 -19.57 -15.14
N TYR A 38 -1.63 -19.88 -16.22
CA TYR A 38 -0.30 -20.44 -16.21
C TYR A 38 0.70 -19.33 -16.53
N VAL A 39 1.82 -19.34 -15.81
CA VAL A 39 2.93 -18.41 -15.98
C VAL A 39 4.18 -19.25 -16.15
N ILE A 40 4.95 -18.97 -17.21
CA ILE A 40 6.20 -19.66 -17.49
C ILE A 40 7.31 -18.97 -16.69
N LYS A 41 8.05 -19.77 -15.92
CA LYS A 41 9.24 -19.35 -15.19
C LYS A 41 10.43 -20.13 -15.73
N ALA A 42 11.54 -19.45 -15.98
CA ALA A 42 12.80 -20.04 -16.37
C ALA A 42 13.85 -19.74 -15.30
N GLN A 43 14.69 -20.74 -14.98
CA GLN A 43 15.82 -20.59 -14.08
C GLN A 43 17.11 -20.70 -14.89
N ILE A 44 18.08 -19.85 -14.59
CA ILE A 44 19.41 -19.89 -15.21
C ILE A 44 20.28 -20.84 -14.36
N GLU A 45 21.01 -21.77 -14.99
CA GLU A 45 21.82 -22.79 -14.28
C GLU A 45 22.85 -22.18 -13.30
N ASP A 46 23.35 -20.98 -13.60
CA ASP A 46 24.39 -20.30 -12.81
C ASP A 46 23.87 -19.19 -11.87
N SER A 47 22.56 -19.10 -11.61
CA SER A 47 22.01 -18.06 -10.72
C SER A 47 20.66 -18.41 -10.11
N ASP A 48 20.38 -17.93 -8.89
CA ASP A 48 19.05 -17.97 -8.23
C ASP A 48 18.00 -17.04 -8.90
N ILE A 49 18.25 -16.61 -10.13
CA ILE A 49 17.39 -15.66 -10.84
C ILE A 49 16.29 -16.45 -11.55
N LEU A 50 15.06 -16.31 -11.06
CA LEU A 50 13.85 -16.77 -11.73
C LEU A 50 13.37 -15.69 -12.72
N LEU A 51 13.54 -15.95 -14.01
CA LEU A 51 12.96 -15.14 -15.07
C LEU A 51 11.49 -15.53 -15.26
N THR A 52 10.62 -14.54 -15.36
CA THR A 52 9.20 -14.74 -15.67
C THR A 52 8.94 -14.17 -17.05
N LEU A 53 8.27 -14.93 -17.93
CA LEU A 53 7.92 -14.44 -19.27
C LEU A 53 6.90 -13.29 -19.13
N ASP A 54 7.29 -12.09 -19.57
CA ASP A 54 6.56 -10.87 -19.28
C ASP A 54 5.12 -10.90 -19.84
N ASN A 55 4.17 -10.53 -18.97
CA ASN A 55 2.78 -10.17 -19.26
C ASN A 55 1.85 -11.19 -19.94
N LYS A 56 2.29 -12.41 -20.29
CA LYS A 56 1.39 -13.45 -20.83
C LYS A 56 0.97 -14.44 -19.74
N LYS A 57 -0.26 -14.25 -19.26
CA LYS A 57 -1.00 -15.22 -18.43
C LYS A 57 -1.76 -16.16 -19.36
N PHE A 58 -1.29 -17.40 -19.51
CA PHE A 58 -1.93 -18.38 -20.38
C PHE A 58 -3.16 -18.96 -19.69
N ARG A 59 -4.32 -18.99 -20.36
CA ARG A 59 -5.54 -19.62 -19.80
C ARG A 59 -5.52 -21.13 -19.98
N LYS A 60 -4.81 -21.63 -20.99
CA LYS A 60 -4.68 -23.05 -21.31
C LYS A 60 -3.26 -23.53 -21.06
N LYS A 61 -3.13 -24.74 -20.52
CA LYS A 61 -1.85 -25.39 -20.25
C LYS A 61 -1.10 -25.73 -21.54
N GLU A 62 -1.83 -26.18 -22.56
CA GLU A 62 -1.30 -26.57 -23.88
C GLU A 62 -0.59 -25.42 -24.61
N GLU A 63 -1.07 -24.19 -24.48
CA GLU A 63 -0.41 -23.01 -25.08
C GLU A 63 0.91 -22.68 -24.38
N ALA A 64 1.00 -22.94 -23.07
CA ALA A 64 2.22 -22.75 -22.31
C ALA A 64 3.25 -23.85 -22.61
N GLU A 65 2.82 -25.11 -22.73
CA GLU A 65 3.69 -26.24 -23.07
C GLU A 65 4.29 -26.10 -24.49
N LYS A 66 3.48 -25.71 -25.48
CA LYS A 66 3.99 -25.43 -26.84
C LYS A 66 5.04 -24.32 -26.87
N LEU A 67 4.94 -23.33 -26.00
CA LEU A 67 5.93 -22.26 -25.92
C LEU A 67 7.23 -22.69 -25.25
N ILE A 68 7.16 -23.66 -24.33
CA ILE A 68 8.34 -24.28 -23.72
C ILE A 68 9.05 -25.15 -24.75
N GLU A 69 8.30 -25.96 -25.53
CA GLU A 69 8.86 -26.82 -26.57
C GLU A 69 9.52 -26.03 -27.71
N ASN A 70 8.99 -24.85 -28.07
CA ASN A 70 9.57 -23.98 -29.09
C ASN A 70 10.64 -23.02 -28.53
N PHE A 71 11.03 -23.16 -27.27
CA PHE A 71 11.98 -22.25 -26.63
C PHE A 71 13.42 -22.65 -26.95
N PRO A 72 14.24 -21.76 -27.53
CA PRO A 72 15.64 -22.06 -27.82
C PRO A 72 16.48 -22.13 -26.53
N ASP A 73 17.38 -23.12 -26.45
CA ASP A 73 18.27 -23.34 -25.28
C ASP A 73 19.22 -22.16 -24.97
N LYS A 74 19.44 -21.26 -25.93
CA LYS A 74 20.31 -20.08 -25.77
C LYS A 74 19.61 -18.83 -26.26
N LEU A 75 19.38 -17.89 -25.34
CA LEU A 75 18.89 -16.56 -25.64
C LEU A 75 19.98 -15.51 -25.37
N PRO A 76 20.14 -14.50 -26.24
CA PRO A 76 20.96 -13.35 -25.92
C PRO A 76 20.32 -12.59 -24.76
N ILE A 77 21.05 -12.47 -23.65
CA ILE A 77 20.62 -11.71 -22.48
C ILE A 77 21.05 -10.26 -22.67
N GLU A 78 20.11 -9.33 -22.76
CA GLU A 78 20.40 -7.90 -22.72
C GLU A 78 20.30 -7.40 -21.27
N MET A 79 21.43 -7.04 -20.67
CA MET A 79 21.47 -6.50 -19.31
C MET A 79 21.37 -4.98 -19.34
N ASN A 80 20.18 -4.45 -19.05
CA ASN A 80 19.97 -3.02 -18.90
C ASN A 80 20.10 -2.58 -17.43
N ARG A 81 21.25 -2.01 -17.05
CA ARG A 81 21.46 -1.48 -15.69
C ARG A 81 20.98 -0.04 -15.61
N ARG A 82 19.82 0.18 -14.98
CA ARG A 82 19.31 1.52 -14.68
C ARG A 82 19.48 1.87 -13.22
N LYS A 83 20.07 3.03 -12.94
CA LYS A 83 20.13 3.58 -11.58
C LYS A 83 18.72 4.06 -11.20
N LYS A 84 18.02 3.30 -10.36
CA LYS A 84 16.78 3.76 -9.72
C LYS A 84 17.14 4.60 -8.51
N ILE A 85 16.80 5.89 -8.54
CA ILE A 85 16.83 6.75 -7.37
C ILE A 85 15.49 6.60 -6.67
N LYS A 86 15.48 6.08 -5.43
CA LYS A 86 14.30 6.09 -4.58
C LYS A 86 14.30 7.39 -3.78
N VAL A 87 13.34 8.25 -4.07
CA VAL A 87 13.10 9.46 -3.27
C VAL A 87 12.45 9.02 -1.95
N PRO A 88 12.86 9.56 -0.79
CA PRO A 88 12.19 9.26 0.47
C PRO A 88 10.71 9.67 0.41
N PRO A 89 9.82 8.95 1.11
CA PRO A 89 8.43 9.35 1.22
C PRO A 89 8.32 10.73 1.91
N PRO A 90 7.27 11.50 1.63
CA PRO A 90 7.04 12.77 2.30
C PRO A 90 6.77 12.55 3.80
N LEU A 91 6.81 13.62 4.59
CA LEU A 91 6.46 13.55 6.01
C LEU A 91 5.00 13.06 6.18
N PRO A 92 4.72 12.26 7.20
CA PRO A 92 3.41 11.64 7.36
C PRO A 92 2.40 12.65 7.91
N ASN A 93 1.17 12.61 7.37
CA ASN A 93 0.01 13.27 7.97
C ASN A 93 -0.75 12.30 8.91
N LEU A 94 -1.83 12.77 9.54
CA LEU A 94 -2.64 11.93 10.45
C LEU A 94 -3.13 10.64 9.78
N LEU A 95 -3.61 10.75 8.53
CA LEU A 95 -4.18 9.62 7.80
C LEU A 95 -3.09 8.58 7.49
N ASP A 96 -1.89 9.02 7.14
CA ASP A 96 -0.74 8.15 6.91
C ASP A 96 -0.32 7.42 8.19
N ILE A 97 -0.31 8.13 9.33
CA ILE A 97 -0.03 7.53 10.64
C ILE A 97 -1.09 6.50 11.00
N GLN A 98 -2.38 6.82 10.84
CA GLN A 98 -3.49 5.91 11.11
C GLN A 98 -3.43 4.65 10.22
N LYS A 99 -3.16 4.81 8.93
CA LYS A 99 -2.97 3.68 7.99
C LYS A 99 -1.78 2.82 8.39
N ASN A 100 -0.63 3.43 8.68
CA ASN A 100 0.57 2.70 9.08
C ASN A 100 0.38 1.98 10.41
N ALA A 101 -0.28 2.60 11.38
CA ALA A 101 -0.56 1.98 12.67
C ALA A 101 -1.54 0.82 12.55
N ASN A 102 -2.56 0.95 11.70
CA ASN A 102 -3.48 -0.14 11.39
C ASN A 102 -2.76 -1.31 10.71
N ASN A 103 -1.93 -1.04 9.70
CA ASN A 103 -1.20 -2.08 8.97
C ASN A 103 -0.15 -2.81 9.82
N LYS A 104 0.53 -2.09 10.74
CA LYS A 104 1.60 -2.67 11.57
C LYS A 104 1.10 -3.29 12.87
N TRP A 105 0.12 -2.67 13.52
CA TRP A 105 -0.30 -3.03 14.89
C TRP A 105 -1.80 -3.27 15.03
N GLY A 106 -2.58 -3.14 13.96
CA GLY A 106 -4.03 -3.36 14.01
C GLY A 106 -4.82 -2.27 14.74
N TYR A 107 -4.19 -1.12 15.05
CA TYR A 107 -4.85 -0.05 15.79
C TYR A 107 -6.01 0.57 15.02
N LYS A 108 -7.07 0.93 15.74
CA LYS A 108 -8.17 1.72 15.19
C LYS A 108 -7.74 3.17 14.98
N ALA A 109 -8.46 3.88 14.11
CA ALA A 109 -8.18 5.28 13.82
C ALA A 109 -8.29 6.16 15.08
N GLU A 110 -9.27 5.90 15.94
CA GLU A 110 -9.49 6.62 17.20
C GLU A 110 -8.39 6.35 18.23
N GLU A 111 -8.00 5.09 18.41
CA GLU A 111 -6.88 4.71 19.30
C GLU A 111 -5.59 5.41 18.87
N THR A 112 -5.28 5.36 17.58
CA THR A 112 -4.10 6.04 17.03
C THR A 112 -4.18 7.55 17.26
N LEU A 113 -5.33 8.17 17.02
CA LEU A 113 -5.51 9.61 17.26
C LEU A 113 -5.28 9.97 18.73
N ASN A 114 -5.85 9.20 19.67
CA ASN A 114 -5.71 9.45 21.10
C ASN A 114 -4.25 9.31 21.57
N THR A 115 -3.52 8.34 21.04
CA THR A 115 -2.10 8.16 21.33
C THR A 115 -1.27 9.33 20.81
N VAL A 116 -1.43 9.71 19.54
CA VAL A 116 -0.66 10.81 18.94
C VAL A 116 -1.03 12.15 19.59
N GLN A 117 -2.30 12.36 19.94
CA GLN A 117 -2.74 13.54 20.70
C GLN A 117 -2.04 13.61 22.06
N SER A 118 -1.91 12.49 22.76
CA SER A 118 -1.17 12.44 24.04
C SER A 118 0.31 12.76 23.86
N LEU A 119 0.94 12.29 22.77
CA LEU A 119 2.33 12.64 22.43
C LEU A 119 2.52 14.13 22.15
N TYR A 120 1.52 14.77 21.55
CA TYR A 120 1.52 16.21 21.30
C TYR A 120 1.32 17.02 22.59
N GLU A 121 0.28 16.73 23.36
CA GLU A 121 -0.14 17.56 24.50
C GLU A 121 0.70 17.30 25.76
N LYS A 122 0.91 16.03 26.12
CA LYS A 122 1.57 15.66 27.37
C LYS A 122 3.09 15.64 27.22
N TYR A 123 3.57 15.03 26.15
CA TYR A 123 5.01 14.78 25.97
C TYR A 123 5.70 15.79 25.05
N LYS A 124 4.94 16.62 24.32
CA LYS A 124 5.44 17.60 23.34
C LYS A 124 6.48 17.00 22.37
N ALA A 125 6.31 15.71 22.07
CA ALA A 125 7.25 14.93 21.28
C ALA A 125 7.04 15.11 19.77
N VAL A 126 5.79 15.36 19.37
CA VAL A 126 5.37 15.52 17.97
C VAL A 126 4.77 16.90 17.73
N SER A 127 4.68 17.32 16.45
CA SER A 127 3.93 18.51 16.04
C SER A 127 2.44 18.24 16.00
N TYR A 128 1.63 19.28 15.75
CA TYR A 128 0.18 19.20 15.74
C TYR A 128 -0.34 18.02 14.89
N PRO A 129 -1.06 17.04 15.47
CA PRO A 129 -1.25 15.75 14.83
C PRO A 129 -2.50 15.64 13.98
N ARG A 130 -3.33 16.69 13.87
CA ARG A 130 -4.57 16.70 13.06
C ARG A 130 -4.39 17.45 11.74
N THR A 131 -3.16 17.59 11.27
CA THR A 131 -2.86 18.18 9.97
C THR A 131 -2.98 17.15 8.85
N ASP A 132 -3.44 17.63 7.70
CA ASP A 132 -3.44 16.97 6.40
C ASP A 132 -2.19 17.31 5.57
N CYS A 133 -1.31 18.19 6.07
CA CYS A 133 -0.14 18.68 5.36
C CYS A 133 1.06 17.74 5.54
N ASN A 134 1.70 17.39 4.42
CA ASN A 134 2.92 16.56 4.39
C ASN A 134 4.20 17.40 4.28
N PHE A 135 4.08 18.72 4.41
CA PHE A 135 5.18 19.67 4.27
C PHE A 135 5.44 20.43 5.57
N VAL A 136 6.69 20.84 5.73
CA VAL A 136 7.13 21.71 6.83
C VAL A 136 7.68 23.00 6.26
N THR A 137 7.61 24.09 7.04
CA THR A 137 8.24 25.36 6.65
C THR A 137 9.76 25.24 6.64
N ALA A 138 10.44 26.05 5.82
CA ALA A 138 11.90 26.04 5.70
C ALA A 138 12.60 26.23 7.06
N ASN A 139 12.09 27.14 7.89
CA ASN A 139 12.61 27.36 9.25
C ASN A 139 12.46 26.13 10.16
N THR A 140 11.42 25.32 9.97
CA THR A 140 11.21 24.09 10.74
C THR A 140 12.14 22.98 10.24
N ALA A 141 12.35 22.89 8.92
CA ALA A 141 13.25 21.93 8.29
C ALA A 141 14.69 22.10 8.81
N LEU A 142 15.19 23.34 8.93
CA LEU A 142 16.53 23.62 9.47
C LEU A 142 16.71 23.16 10.93
N LYS A 143 15.63 23.16 11.72
CA LYS A 143 15.66 22.69 13.11
C LYS A 143 15.52 21.18 13.21
N LEU A 144 14.96 20.53 12.18
CA LEU A 144 14.76 19.08 12.16
C LEU A 144 16.10 18.34 12.12
N ASP A 145 17.05 18.84 11.33
CA ASP A 145 18.38 18.25 11.19
C ASP A 145 19.11 18.16 12.56
N LYS A 146 19.02 19.23 13.34
CA LYS A 146 19.55 19.28 14.72
C LYS A 146 18.84 18.35 15.70
N LYS A 147 17.59 17.97 15.43
CA LYS A 147 16.82 17.02 16.25
C LYS A 147 17.06 15.57 15.84
N LEU A 148 17.24 15.30 14.54
CA LEU A 148 17.48 13.96 14.01
C LEU A 148 18.74 13.33 14.61
N SER A 149 19.82 14.10 14.79
CA SER A 149 21.05 13.63 15.45
C SER A 149 20.86 13.17 16.90
N LYS A 150 19.77 13.56 17.58
CA LYS A 150 19.43 13.06 18.92
C LYS A 150 18.72 11.70 18.88
N PHE A 151 18.05 11.38 17.78
CA PHE A 151 17.33 10.13 17.60
C PHE A 151 18.19 9.03 16.97
N GLU A 152 19.24 9.36 16.21
CA GLU A 152 20.19 8.38 15.67
C GLU A 152 21.03 7.65 16.72
N LYS A 153 21.01 8.11 17.98
CA LYS A 153 21.72 7.49 19.10
C LYS A 153 20.89 6.44 19.87
N PHE A 154 19.65 6.19 19.44
CA PHE A 154 18.76 5.15 19.96
C PHE A 154 18.57 4.06 18.91
#